data_AF-A0A0G0D8I0-F1
#
_entry.id   AF-A0A0G0D8I0-F1
#
_cell.length_a   1.000
_cell.length_b   1.000
_cell.length_c   1.000
_cell.angle_alpha   90.00
_cell.angle_beta   90.00
_cell.angle_gamma   90.00
#
_symmetry.space_group_name_H-M   'P 1'
#
loop_
_entity.id
_entity.type
_entity.pdbx_description
1 polymer ?
#
loop_
_entity_poly.entity_id
_entity_poly.type
_entity_poly.pdbx_seq_one_letter_code
_entity_poly.pdbx_strand_id
1 'polypeptide(L)'
;MTNESNKKIDWKPAFDVFSRVSTWVVVPIVLALIIGKALDSHYGTDPWIFLGCTGLGFIISSYGIVRVVFKYMKTLEIEDKKDKK
;
A
#
# COMPACT_ATOMS: atom_id res chain seq x y z
N MET A 1 17.77 11.07 -42.63
CA MET A 1 17.64 9.85 -41.80
C MET A 1 17.25 10.34 -40.41
N THR A 2 15.99 10.14 -40.02
CA THR A 2 15.38 10.77 -38.84
C THR A 2 15.86 10.14 -37.53
N ASN A 3 16.16 11.01 -36.57
CA ASN A 3 16.66 10.75 -35.23
C ASN A 3 15.77 9.77 -34.43
N GLU A 4 16.35 8.64 -34.03
CA GLU A 4 15.83 7.74 -32.99
C GLU A 4 15.81 8.51 -31.66
N SER A 5 14.63 9.01 -31.27
CA SER A 5 14.45 9.71 -30.02
C SER A 5 14.68 8.75 -28.85
N ASN A 6 15.76 8.99 -28.10
CA ASN A 6 16.07 8.33 -26.84
C ASN A 6 14.97 8.66 -25.81
N LYS A 7 13.83 7.98 -25.88
CA LYS A 7 12.74 8.10 -24.92
C LYS A 7 13.19 7.40 -23.64
N LYS A 8 13.87 8.15 -22.75
CA LYS A 8 14.29 7.66 -21.44
C LYS A 8 13.06 7.14 -20.70
N ILE A 9 13.07 5.86 -20.35
CA ILE A 9 12.01 5.23 -19.56
C ILE A 9 12.03 5.88 -18.17
N ASP A 10 10.97 6.58 -17.80
CA ASP A 10 10.84 7.19 -16.48
C ASP A 10 10.19 6.19 -15.50
N TRP A 11 11.00 5.61 -14.63
CA TRP A 11 10.58 4.62 -13.63
C TRP A 11 9.96 5.24 -12.38
N LYS A 12 10.06 6.57 -12.20
CA LYS A 12 9.56 7.25 -10.99
C LYS A 12 8.09 6.97 -10.68
N PRO A 13 7.12 7.08 -11.62
CA PRO A 13 5.71 6.87 -11.30
C PRO A 13 5.42 5.43 -10.84
N ALA A 14 6.05 4.43 -11.45
CA ALA A 14 5.91 3.04 -11.03
C ALA A 14 6.44 2.81 -9.61
N PHE A 15 7.59 3.41 -9.27
CA PHE A 15 8.15 3.34 -7.93
C PHE A 15 7.32 4.08 -6.87
N ASP A 16 6.69 5.21 -7.21
CA ASP A 16 5.82 5.95 -6.26
C ASP A 16 4.60 5.11 -5.87
N VAL A 17 3.94 4.49 -6.85
CA VAL A 17 2.77 3.63 -6.59
C VAL A 17 3.17 2.41 -5.78
N PHE A 18 4.26 1.73 -6.18
CA PHE A 18 4.76 0.55 -5.50
C PHE A 18 5.09 0.85 -4.03
N SER A 19 5.89 1.89 -3.77
CA SER A 19 6.29 2.25 -2.40
C SER A 19 5.08 2.61 -1.53
N ARG A 20 4.09 3.32 -2.09
CA ARG A 20 2.86 3.69 -1.38
C ARG A 20 2.02 2.46 -1.03
N VAL A 21 1.89 1.50 -1.93
CA VAL A 21 1.18 0.24 -1.68
C VAL A 21 1.94 -0.60 -0.65
N SER A 22 3.24 -0.81 -0.83
CA SER A 22 4.07 -1.58 0.10
C SER A 22 4.08 -0.99 1.51
N THR A 23 4.06 0.34 1.65
CA THR A 23 3.96 1.01 2.96
C THR A 23 2.65 0.66 3.66
N TRP A 24 1.52 0.69 2.94
CA TRP A 24 0.22 0.29 3.48
C TRP A 24 0.09 -1.21 3.77
N VAL A 25 0.97 -2.05 3.23
CA VAL A 25 1.09 -3.46 3.60
C VAL A 25 1.91 -3.61 4.88
N VAL A 26 3.15 -3.14 4.86
CA VAL A 26 4.13 -3.42 5.91
C VAL A 26 3.77 -2.71 7.21
N VAL A 27 3.37 -1.43 7.16
CA VAL A 27 3.12 -0.64 8.36
C VAL A 27 2.04 -1.24 9.26
N PRO A 28 0.80 -1.47 8.80
CA PRO A 28 -0.26 -1.99 9.67
C PRO A 28 -0.01 -3.42 10.13
N ILE A 29 0.64 -4.26 9.31
CA ILE A 29 0.97 -5.64 9.69
C ILE A 29 2.03 -5.63 10.80
N VAL A 30 3.16 -4.95 10.60
CA VAL A 30 4.24 -4.90 11.60
C VAL A 30 3.75 -4.25 12.89
N LEU A 31 2.97 -3.17 12.79
CA LEU A 31 2.39 -2.51 13.95
C LEU A 31 1.44 -3.43 14.72
N ALA A 32 0.57 -4.17 14.02
CA ALA A 32 -0.33 -5.14 14.63
C ALA A 32 0.42 -6.28 15.33
N LEU A 33 1.53 -6.77 14.75
CA LEU A 33 2.35 -7.80 15.35
C LEU A 33 3.01 -7.31 16.65
N ILE A 34 3.59 -6.10 16.65
CA ILE A 34 4.25 -5.53 17.83
C ILE A 34 3.22 -5.28 18.95
N ILE A 35 2.10 -4.65 18.62
CA ILE A 35 1.03 -4.35 19.59
C ILE A 35 0.42 -5.65 20.10
N GLY A 36 0.05 -6.56 19.20
CA GLY A 36 -0.57 -7.85 19.56
C GLY A 36 0.31 -8.66 20.50
N LYS A 37 1.61 -8.76 20.22
CA LYS A 37 2.56 -9.50 21.06
C LYS A 37 2.82 -8.82 22.42
N ALA A 38 2.85 -7.49 22.46
CA ALA A 38 3.00 -6.76 23.71
C ALA A 38 1.76 -6.92 24.61
N LEU A 39 0.58 -6.91 24.00
CA LEU A 39 -0.69 -7.03 24.71
C LEU A 39 -0.92 -8.47 25.20
N ASP A 40 -0.60 -9.48 24.39
CA ASP A 40 -0.69 -10.88 24.82
C ASP A 40 0.23 -11.19 26.01
N SER A 41 1.48 -10.69 25.97
CA SER A 41 2.43 -10.82 27.07
C SER A 41 1.98 -10.12 28.35
N HIS A 42 1.14 -9.08 28.25
CA HIS A 42 0.62 -8.35 29.40
C HIS A 42 -0.60 -9.04 30.02
N TYR A 43 -1.47 -9.66 29.20
CA TYR A 43 -2.71 -10.29 29.67
C TYR A 43 -2.62 -11.82 29.84
N GLY A 44 -1.53 -12.46 29.41
CA GLY A 44 -1.32 -13.91 29.54
C GLY A 44 -2.26 -14.75 28.67
N THR A 45 -2.83 -14.16 27.62
CA THR A 45 -3.85 -14.74 26.73
C THR A 45 -3.29 -15.36 25.45
N ASP A 46 -2.01 -15.74 25.46
CA ASP A 46 -1.31 -16.25 24.26
C ASP A 46 -2.11 -17.39 23.59
N PRO A 47 -2.51 -17.30 22.29
CA PRO A 47 -2.24 -16.24 21.30
C PRO A 47 -3.52 -15.53 20.78
N TRP A 48 -4.56 -15.36 21.61
CA TRP A 48 -5.87 -14.87 21.15
C TRP A 48 -5.87 -13.39 20.78
N ILE A 49 -5.17 -12.55 21.56
CA ILE A 49 -5.08 -11.12 21.29
C ILE A 49 -4.20 -10.85 20.07
N PHE A 50 -3.08 -11.58 19.95
CA PHE A 50 -2.24 -11.52 18.77
C PHE A 50 -3.02 -11.85 17.48
N LEU A 51 -3.87 -12.89 17.50
CA LEU A 51 -4.68 -13.27 16.35
C LEU A 51 -5.70 -12.19 15.98
N GLY A 52 -6.36 -11.60 16.98
CA GLY A 52 -7.28 -10.48 16.79
C GLY A 52 -6.58 -9.24 16.20
N CYS A 53 -5.45 -8.83 16.76
CA CYS A 53 -4.66 -7.70 16.27
C CYS A 53 -4.17 -7.93 14.84
N THR A 54 -3.67 -9.12 14.53
CA THR A 54 -3.19 -9.48 13.18
C THR A 54 -4.32 -9.43 12.16
N GLY A 55 -5.49 -9.98 12.50
CA GLY A 55 -6.68 -9.91 11.65
C GLY A 55 -7.12 -8.46 11.41
N LEU A 56 -7.10 -7.62 12.45
CA LEU A 56 -7.44 -6.20 12.34
C LEU A 56 -6.43 -5.44 11.47
N GLY A 57 -5.14 -5.70 11.65
CA GLY A 57 -4.05 -5.14 10.84
C GLY A 57 -4.18 -5.52 9.36
N PHE A 58 -4.59 -6.76 9.08
CA PHE A 58 -4.83 -7.24 7.73
C PHE A 58 -6.01 -6.53 7.05
N ILE A 59 -7.11 -6.28 7.78
CA ILE A 59 -8.27 -5.53 7.27
C ILE A 59 -7.88 -4.08 6.96
N ILE A 60 -7.16 -3.42 7.89
CA ILE A 60 -6.69 -2.05 7.69
C ILE A 60 -5.77 -1.96 6.48
N SER A 61 -4.86 -2.93 6.32
CA SER A 61 -3.97 -3.01 5.17
C SER A 61 -4.75 -3.16 3.87
N SER A 62 -5.69 -4.12 3.82
CA SER A 62 -6.52 -4.37 2.65
C SER A 62 -7.31 -3.12 2.22
N TYR A 63 -7.91 -2.41 3.18
CA TYR A 63 -8.63 -1.18 2.91
C TYR A 63 -7.70 -0.05 2.41
N GLY A 64 -6.51 0.08 3.00
CA GLY A 64 -5.48 1.03 2.57
C GLY A 64 -5.03 0.80 1.12
N ILE A 65 -4.76 -0.45 0.75
CA ILE A 65 -4.36 -0.84 -0.61
C ILE A 65 -5.48 -0.51 -1.60
N VAL A 66 -6.71 -0.93 -1.31
CA VAL A 66 -7.86 -0.66 -2.17
C VAL A 66 -8.01 0.84 -2.41
N ARG A 67 -7.93 1.66 -1.35
CA ARG A 67 -8.01 3.13 -1.47
C ARG A 67 -6.89 3.71 -2.34
N VAL A 68 -5.65 3.21 -2.23
CA VAL A 68 -4.52 3.66 -3.05
C VAL A 68 -4.73 3.29 -4.52
N VAL A 69 -5.18 2.06 -4.80
CA VAL A 69 -5.47 1.60 -6.17
C VAL A 69 -6.59 2.42 -6.80
N PHE A 70 -7.71 2.61 -6.10
CA PHE A 70 -8.81 3.46 -6.60
C PHE A 70 -8.37 4.89 -6.88
N LYS A 71 -7.52 5.46 -6.01
CA LYS A 71 -6.95 6.80 -6.25
C LYS A 71 -6.06 6.82 -7.49
N TYR A 72 -5.24 5.79 -7.68
CA TYR A 72 -4.36 5.66 -8.85
C TYR A 72 -5.16 5.54 -10.14
N MET A 73 -6.17 4.65 -10.19
CA MET A 73 -7.06 4.50 -11.35
C MET A 73 -7.74 5.83 -11.73
N LYS A 74 -8.24 6.56 -10.72
CA LYS A 74 -8.86 7.88 -10.95
C LYS A 74 -7.86 8.91 -11.48
N THR A 75 -6.62 8.90 -11.01
CA THR A 75 -5.57 9.78 -11.53
C THR A 75 -5.30 9.50 -13.01
N LEU A 76 -5.18 8.23 -13.40
CA LEU A 76 -4.99 7.83 -14.79
C LEU A 76 -6.15 8.27 -15.69
N GLU A 77 -7.40 8.08 -15.26
CA GLU A 77 -8.58 8.53 -16.02
C GLU A 77 -8.61 10.06 -16.23
N ILE A 78 -8.10 10.84 -15.27
CA ILE A 78 -8.05 12.30 -15.36
C ILE A 78 -6.93 12.75 -16.32
N GLU A 79 -5.78 12.09 -16.27
CA GLU A 79 -4.66 12.34 -17.21
C GLU A 79 -5.08 12.05 -18.65
N ASP A 80 -5.74 10.91 -18.89
CA ASP A 80 -6.22 10.51 -20.22
C ASP A 80 -7.25 11.51 -20.81
N LYS A 81 -8.05 12.16 -19.94
CA LYS A 81 -9.01 13.20 -20.35
C LYS A 81 -8.37 14.56 -20.61
N LYS A 82 -7.25 14.88 -19.96
CA LYS A 82 -6.50 16.13 -20.19
C LYS A 82 -5.72 16.08 -21.50
N ASP A 83 -5.16 14.94 -21.85
CA ASP A 83 -4.40 14.77 -23.11
C ASP A 83 -5.31 14.85 -24.35
N LYS A 84 -6.62 14.55 -24.20
CA LYS A 84 -7.62 14.61 -25.29
C LYS A 84 -8.27 15.99 -25.51
N LYS A 85 -7.89 17.04 -24.78
CA LYS A 85 -8.51 18.37 -24.84
C LYS A 85 -7.52 19.45 -25.24
#